data_AF-A0A4R2PWS5-F1
#
_entry.id   AF-A0A4R2PWS5-F1
#
_cell.length_a   1.000
_cell.length_b   1.000
_cell.length_c   1.000
_cell.angle_alpha   90.00
_cell.angle_beta   90.00
_cell.angle_gamma   90.00
#
_symmetry.space_group_name_H-M   'P 1'
#
loop_
_entity.id
_entity.type
_entity.pdbx_description
1 polymer ?
#
loop_
_entity_poly.entity_id
_entity_poly.type
_entity_poly.pdbx_seq_one_letter_code
_entity_poly.pdbx_strand_id
1 'polypeptide(L)' 'MLRLFAILFLFGGVWLGMKLERSILADRCRDAGGQVDPRGLCIGATR' A
#
# COMPACT_ATOMS: atom_id res chain seq x y z
N MET A 1 -20.12 -18.00 16.55
CA MET A 1 -20.06 -16.63 15.98
C MET A 1 -18.66 -16.01 16.02
N LEU A 2 -17.86 -16.20 17.09
CA LEU A 2 -16.49 -15.64 17.22
C LEU A 2 -15.56 -15.92 16.02
N ARG A 3 -15.67 -17.12 15.41
CA ARG A 3 -14.85 -17.53 14.27
C ARG A 3 -15.05 -16.66 13.03
N LEU A 4 -16.26 -16.16 12.79
CA LEU A 4 -16.55 -15.26 11.67
C LEU A 4 -15.87 -13.91 11.82
N PHE A 5 -15.84 -13.36 13.04
CA PHE A 5 -15.13 -12.12 13.34
C PHE A 5 -13.63 -12.25 13.13
N ALA A 6 -13.03 -13.37 13.54
CA ALA A 6 -11.60 -13.62 13.31
C ALA A 6 -11.25 -13.64 11.81
N ILE A 7 -12.09 -14.27 10.98
CA ILE A 7 -11.89 -14.32 9.53
C ILE A 7 -12.02 -12.93 8.91
N LEU A 8 -13.04 -12.16 9.31
CA LEU A 8 -13.23 -10.78 8.86
C LEU A 8 -12.05 -9.88 9.25
N PHE A 9 -11.50 -10.05 10.45
CA PHE A 9 -10.37 -9.26 10.92
C PHE A 9 -9.07 -9.59 10.17
N LEU A 10 -8.85 -10.88 9.88
CA LEU A 10 -7.69 -11.31 9.10
C LEU A 10 -7.78 -10.82 7.65
N PHE A 11 -8.93 -11.01 6.98
CA PHE A 11 -9.12 -10.53 5.62
C PHE A 11 -9.09 -9.00 5.53
N GLY A 12 -9.77 -8.32 6.45
CA GLY A 12 -9.78 -6.85 6.53
C GLY A 12 -8.40 -6.29 6.82
N GLY A 13 -7.65 -6.90 7.74
CA GLY A 13 -6.28 -6.50 8.08
C GLY A 13 -5.31 -6.68 6.92
N VAL A 14 -5.37 -7.81 6.21
CA VAL A 14 -4.55 -8.04 5.01
C VAL A 14 -4.88 -7.04 3.91
N TRP A 15 -6.17 -6.80 3.65
CA TRP A 15 -6.60 -5.82 2.65
C TRP A 15 -6.13 -4.39 2.99
N LEU A 16 -6.32 -3.99 4.25
CA LEU A 16 -5.89 -2.68 4.74
C LEU A 16 -4.37 -2.54 4.67
N GLY A 17 -3.62 -3.57 5.07
CA GLY A 17 -2.16 -3.61 4.99
C GLY A 17 -1.65 -3.45 3.56
N MET A 18 -2.21 -4.18 2.60
CA MET A 18 -1.84 -4.05 1.18
C MET A 18 -2.13 -2.65 0.62
N LYS A 19 -3.26 -2.04 1.00
CA LYS A 19 -3.61 -0.67 0.62
C LYS A 19 -2.61 0.34 1.21
N LEU A 20 -2.28 0.16 2.49
CA LEU A 20 -1.35 1.03 3.21
C LEU A 20 0.08 0.93 2.66
N GLU A 21 0.54 -0.28 2.33
CA GLU A 21 1.85 -0.49 1.73
C GLU A 21 1.98 0.24 0.38
N ARG A 22 0.94 0.15 -0.46
CA ARG A 22 0.91 0.87 -1.75
C ARG A 22 0.91 2.38 -1.56
N SER A 23 0.20 2.92 -0.57
CA SER A 23 0.24 4.37 -0.30
C SER A 23 1.61 4.80 0.21
N ILE A 24 2.23 4.04 1.12
CA ILE A 24 3.57 4.35 1.64
C ILE A 24 4.61 4.33 0.51
N LEU A 25 4.56 3.36 -0.40
CA LEU A 25 5.45 3.31 -1.55
C LEU A 25 5.27 4.51 -2.48
N ALA A 26 4.03 4.96 -2.65
CA ALA A 26 3.72 6.14 -3.45
C ALA A 26 4.20 7.44 -2.80
N ASP A 27 4.03 7.57 -1.48
CA ASP A 27 4.50 8.72 -0.72
C ASP A 27 6.03 8.77 -0.73
N ARG A 28 6.72 7.64 -0.50
CA ARG A 28 8.19 7.57 -0.63
C ARG A 28 8.67 7.96 -2.03
N CYS A 29 7.94 7.58 -3.07
CA CYS A 29 8.29 7.97 -4.43
C CYS A 29 8.17 9.48 -4.63
N ARG A 30 7.10 10.10 -4.11
CA ARG A 30 6.93 11.56 -4.11
C ARG A 30 7.98 12.28 -3.29
N ASP A 31 8.30 11.76 -2.11
CA ASP A 31 9.32 12.34 -1.22
C ASP A 31 10.71 12.31 -1.88
N ALA A 32 11.00 11.30 -2.70
CA ALA A 32 12.22 11.22 -3.51
C ALA A 32 12.18 12.12 -4.76
N GLY A 33 11.16 12.96 -4.93
CA GLY A 33 10.96 13.84 -6.08
C GLY A 33 10.43 13.14 -7.34
N GLY A 34 10.05 11.87 -7.23
CA GLY A 34 9.53 11.06 -8.33
C GLY A 34 8.00 11.07 -8.44
N GLN A 35 7.50 10.31 -9.42
CA GLN A 35 6.08 10.10 -9.67
C GLN A 35 5.79 8.62 -9.83
N VAL A 36 4.61 8.17 -9.41
CA VAL A 36 4.20 6.77 -9.52
C VAL A 36 3.45 6.58 -10.83
N ASP A 37 3.97 5.73 -11.71
CA ASP A 37 3.31 5.33 -12.95
C ASP A 37 2.08 4.44 -12.64
N PRO A 38 1.03 4.40 -13.48
CA PRO A 38 -0.09 3.46 -13.36
C PRO A 38 0.31 1.98 -13.21
N ARG A 39 1.54 1.60 -13.62
CA ARG A 39 2.11 0.26 -13.37
C ARG A 39 2.60 0.04 -11.94
N GLY A 40 2.52 1.05 -11.07
CA GLY A 40 3.04 1.03 -9.70
C GLY A 40 4.56 1.22 -9.59
N LEU A 41 5.21 1.66 -10.67
CA LEU A 41 6.65 1.91 -10.70
C LEU A 41 6.94 3.36 -10.35
N CYS A 42 7.93 3.58 -9.49
CA CYS A 42 8.43 4.91 -9.20
C CYS A 42 9.37 5.37 -10.32
N ILE A 43 9.03 6.46 -11.00
CA ILE A 43 9.81 7.06 -12.08
C ILE A 43 10.25 8.48 -11.69
N GLY A 44 11.43 8.88 -12.15
CA GLY A 44 11.93 10.25 -11.91
C GLY A 44 12.36 10.55 -10.46
N ALA A 45 12.44 9.55 -9.57
CA ALA A 45 13.02 9.73 -8.25
C ALA A 45 14.52 10.04 -8.37
N THR A 46 14.92 11.17 -7.81
CA THR A 46 16.33 11.53 -7.62
C THR A 46 16.89 10.71 -6.47
N ARG A 47 17.85 9.84 -6.77
CA ARG A 47 18.56 9.03 -5.79
C ARG A 47 19.43 9.90 -4.89
#